data_AF-A0A848GXU6-F1
#
_entry.id   AF-A0A848GXU6-F1
#
_cell.length_a   1.000
_cell.length_b   1.000
_cell.length_c   1.000
_cell.angle_alpha   90.00
_cell.angle_beta   90.00
_cell.angle_gamma   90.00
#
_symmetry.space_group_name_H-M   'P 1'
#
loop_
_entity.id
_entity.type
_entity.pdbx_description
1 polymer ?
#
loop_
_entity_poly.entity_id
_entity_poly.type
_entity_poly.pdbx_seq_one_letter_code
_entity_poly.pdbx_strand_id
1 'polypeptide(L)' 'MKNPDSFQLEDALFMPDGSACYTYRARNSFNAIDRGAAVFDGTKLVTSDEKRIFKPIWKKLCEGKSGEDISAYVRMFVL' A
#
# COMPACT_ATOMS: atom_id res chain seq x y z
N MET A 1 -16.43 1.78 2.09
CA MET A 1 -15.61 2.85 1.47
C MET A 1 -14.79 3.50 2.58
N LYS A 2 -13.50 3.78 2.35
CA LYS A 2 -12.61 4.40 3.35
C LYS A 2 -12.70 5.92 3.25
N ASN A 3 -12.57 6.61 4.38
CA ASN A 3 -12.49 8.07 4.44
C ASN A 3 -11.07 8.51 4.03
N PRO A 4 -10.90 9.23 2.91
CA PRO A 4 -9.59 9.64 2.41
C PRO A 4 -8.85 10.57 3.38
N ASP A 5 -9.55 11.45 4.11
CA ASP A 5 -8.96 12.40 5.07
C ASP A 5 -8.33 11.71 6.29
N SER A 6 -8.58 10.41 6.45
CA SER A 6 -8.03 9.59 7.53
C SER A 6 -6.94 8.63 7.06
N PHE A 7 -6.54 8.72 5.80
CA PHE A 7 -5.47 7.91 5.24
C PHE A 7 -4.16 8.22 5.97
N GLN A 8 -3.49 7.16 6.44
CA GLN A 8 -2.14 7.23 6.97
C GLN A 8 -1.33 6.07 6.43
N LEU A 9 -0.23 6.40 5.75
CA LEU A 9 0.76 5.43 5.30
C LEU A 9 1.54 4.87 6.49
N GLU A 10 1.48 3.55 6.69
CA GLU A 10 2.21 2.85 7.76
C GLU A 10 3.59 2.39 7.27
N ASP A 11 3.66 1.83 6.06
CA ASP A 11 4.91 1.34 5.46
C ASP A 11 4.89 1.50 3.93
N ALA A 12 6.07 1.73 3.36
CA ALA A 12 6.31 1.78 1.92
C ALA A 12 7.70 1.21 1.60
N LEU A 13 7.71 0.10 0.88
CA LEU A 13 8.93 -0.58 0.45
C LEU A 13 9.09 -0.43 -1.05
N PHE A 14 10.22 0.12 -1.49
CA PHE A 14 10.62 0.16 -2.89
C PHE A 14 11.51 -1.04 -3.22
N MET A 15 11.15 -1.80 -4.24
CA MET A 15 11.82 -3.04 -4.60
C MET A 15 12.87 -2.79 -5.70
N PRO A 16 13.93 -3.61 -5.78
CA PRO A 16 14.95 -3.47 -6.81
C PRO A 16 14.44 -3.61 -8.26
N ASP A 17 13.30 -4.27 -8.44
CA ASP A 17 12.65 -4.43 -9.75
C ASP A 17 11.75 -3.24 -10.13
N GLY A 18 11.76 -2.16 -9.34
CA GLY A 18 10.96 -0.95 -9.56
C GLY A 18 9.51 -1.06 -9.07
N SER A 19 9.11 -2.20 -8.51
CA SER A 19 7.81 -2.32 -7.83
C SER A 19 7.84 -1.65 -6.46
N ALA A 20 6.67 -1.33 -5.91
CA ALA A 20 6.56 -0.80 -4.56
C ALA A 20 5.39 -1.42 -3.80
N CYS A 21 5.56 -1.62 -2.50
CA CYS A 21 4.59 -2.25 -1.62
C CYS A 21 4.23 -1.29 -0.51
N TYR A 22 2.93 -1.06 -0.30
CA TYR A 22 2.42 -0.09 0.66
C TYR A 22 1.50 -0.77 1.66
N THR A 23 1.60 -0.40 2.93
CA THR A 23 0.56 -0.66 3.93
C THR A 23 0.08 0.65 4.53
N TYR A 24 -1.21 0.74 4.78
CA TYR A 24 -1.83 1.95 5.27
C TYR A 24 -3.01 1.63 6.17
N ARG A 25 -3.45 2.63 6.92
CA ARG A 25 -4.70 2.60 7.66
C ARG A 25 -5.59 3.75 7.26
N ALA A 26 -6.90 3.54 7.30
CA ALA A 26 -7.90 4.60 7.11
C ALA A 26 -9.19 4.23 7.85
N ARG A 27 -9.98 5.23 8.22
CA ARG A 27 -11.32 5.01 8.80
C ARG A 27 -12.29 4.53 7.72
N ASN A 28 -13.14 3.57 8.05
CA ASN A 28 -14.25 3.16 7.19
C ASN A 28 -15.53 3.98 7.48
N SER A 29 -16.64 3.64 6.81
CA SER A 29 -17.94 4.31 6.98
C SER A 29 -18.56 4.16 8.36
N PHE A 30 -18.02 3.27 9.21
CA PHE A 30 -18.45 3.06 10.59
C PHE A 30 -17.47 3.70 11.59
N ASN A 31 -16.58 4.58 11.13
CA ASN A 31 -15.49 5.20 11.92
C ASN A 31 -14.46 4.24 12.52
N ALA A 32 -14.51 2.94 12.18
CA ALA A 32 -13.48 1.99 12.60
C ALA A 32 -12.21 2.16 11.73
N ILE A 33 -11.04 1.98 12.34
CA ILE A 33 -9.75 2.01 11.62
C ILE A 33 -9.54 0.66 10.93
N ASP A 34 -9.54 0.67 9.60
CA ASP A 34 -9.24 -0.48 8.77
C ASP A 34 -7.83 -0.37 8.16
N ARG A 35 -7.12 -1.49 8.16
CA ARG A 35 -5.85 -1.61 7.42
C ARG A 35 -6.10 -1.99 5.97
N GLY A 36 -5.28 -1.45 5.09
CA GLY A 36 -5.23 -1.79 3.68
C GLY A 36 -3.80 -1.89 3.19
N ALA A 37 -3.67 -2.39 1.97
CA ALA A 37 -2.39 -2.48 1.30
C ALA A 37 -2.53 -2.15 -0.19
N ALA A 38 -1.43 -1.78 -0.81
CA ALA A 38 -1.36 -1.54 -2.24
C ALA A 38 -0.02 -2.02 -2.82
N VAL A 39 -0.02 -2.39 -4.09
CA VAL A 39 1.19 -2.71 -4.85
C VAL A 39 1.24 -1.86 -6.10
N PHE A 40 2.36 -1.18 -6.32
CA PHE A 40 2.72 -0.64 -7.62
C PHE A 40 3.58 -1.68 -8.34
N ASP A 41 3.13 -2.18 -9.49
CA ASP A 41 3.83 -3.25 -10.22
C ASP A 41 4.84 -2.73 -11.27
N GLY A 42 5.15 -1.43 -11.24
CA GLY A 42 5.92 -0.74 -12.27
C GLY A 42 5.06 -0.07 -13.35
N THR A 43 3.78 -0.43 -13.45
CA THR A 43 2.85 0.12 -14.45
C THR A 43 1.57 0.69 -13.84
N LYS A 44 1.05 0.06 -12.79
CA LYS A 44 -0.20 0.46 -12.14
C LYS A 44 -0.18 0.18 -10.65
N LEU A 45 -1.05 0.88 -9.94
CA LEU A 45 -1.34 0.63 -8.53
C LEU A 45 -2.53 -0.33 -8.41
N VAL A 46 -2.39 -1.39 -7.63
CA VAL A 46 -3.45 -2.35 -7.30
C VAL A 46 -3.64 -2.37 -5.78
N THR A 47 -4.88 -2.24 -5.32
CA THR A 47 -5.19 -2.15 -3.88
C THR A 47 -5.76 -3.45 -3.32
N SER A 48 -5.67 -3.63 -2.00
CA SER A 48 -6.25 -4.79 -1.29
C SER A 48 -7.76 -4.95 -1.47
N ASP A 49 -8.45 -3.90 -1.91
CA ASP A 49 -9.88 -3.92 -2.20
C ASP A 49 -10.17 -4.68 -3.53
N GLU A 50 -9.18 -4.77 -4.43
CA GLU A 50 -9.21 -5.55 -5.68
C GLU A 50 -8.82 -7.02 -5.47
N LYS A 51 -9.53 -7.71 -4.57
CA LYS A 51 -9.14 -9.02 -3.99
C LYS A 51 -8.61 -10.07 -4.97
N ARG A 52 -9.23 -10.20 -6.15
CA ARG A 52 -8.87 -11.23 -7.16
C ARG A 52 -7.49 -10.98 -7.78
N ILE A 53 -7.11 -9.72 -7.94
CA ILE A 53 -5.88 -9.30 -8.62
C ILE A 53 -4.79 -9.04 -7.59
N PHE A 54 -5.14 -8.42 -6.46
CA PHE A 54 -4.18 -8.00 -5.45
C PHE A 54 -3.40 -9.17 -4.84
N LYS A 55 -4.09 -10.21 -4.36
CA LYS A 55 -3.47 -11.31 -3.62
C LYS A 55 -2.31 -12.00 -4.38
N PRO A 56 -2.47 -12.40 -5.65
CA PRO A 56 -1.35 -13.02 -6.38
C PRO A 56 -0.19 -12.05 -6.63
N ILE A 57 -0.46 -10.77 -6.88
CA ILE A 57 0.59 -9.75 -7.10
C ILE A 57 1.35 -9.46 -5.81
N TRP A 58 0.64 -9.25 -4.69
CA TRP A 58 1.25 -9.06 -3.37
C TRP A 58 2.17 -10.23 -3.00
N LYS A 59 1.70 -11.47 -3.19
CA LYS A 59 2.51 -12.65 -2.93
C LYS A 59 3.78 -12.68 -3.79
N LYS A 60 3.69 -12.26 -5.05
CA LYS A 60 4.82 -12.24 -5.97
C LYS A 60 5.83 -11.14 -5.66
N LEU A 61 5.38 -9.95 -5.27
CA LEU A 61 6.21 -8.74 -5.22
C LEU A 61 6.54 -8.28 -3.80
N CYS A 62 5.72 -8.60 -2.80
CA CYS A 62 5.80 -8.02 -1.47
C CYS A 62 5.96 -9.05 -0.34
N GLU A 63 5.22 -10.15 -0.38
CA GLU A 63 5.19 -11.13 0.72
C GLU A 63 6.56 -11.78 0.94
N GLY A 64 7.12 -11.62 2.15
CA GLY A 64 8.42 -12.17 2.53
C GLY A 64 9.62 -11.53 1.83
N LYS A 65 9.41 -10.42 1.13
CA LYS A 65 10.47 -9.68 0.45
C LYS A 65 10.89 -8.47 1.26
N SER A 66 12.11 -8.00 1.00
CA SER A 66 12.66 -6.79 1.61
C SER A 66 13.06 -5.83 0.50
N GLY A 67 12.63 -4.58 0.65
CA GLY A 67 12.99 -3.46 -0.21
C GLY A 67 13.61 -2.34 0.59
N GLU A 68 13.90 -1.23 -0.07
CA GLU A 68 14.27 0.02 0.60
C GLU A 68 13.02 0.63 1.25
N ASP A 69 13.09 0.93 2.56
CA ASP A 69 12.04 1.69 3.23
C ASP A 69 12.06 3.14 2.76
N ILE A 70 11.01 3.51 2.03
CA ILE A 70 10.79 4.86 1.50
C ILE A 70 9.64 5.59 2.21
N SER A 71 9.15 5.06 3.33
CA SER A 71 7.98 5.58 4.06
C SER A 71 8.11 7.06 4.42
N ALA A 72 9.30 7.47 4.86
CA ALA A 72 9.57 8.87 5.22
C ALA A 72 9.45 9.80 4.00
N TYR A 73 9.99 9.39 2.86
CA TYR A 73 9.91 10.16 1.62
C TYR A 73 8.47 10.27 1.13
N VAL A 74 7.74 9.14 1.07
CA VAL A 74 6.35 9.14 0.57
C VAL A 74 5.46 10.03 1.44
N ARG A 75 5.61 10.00 2.77
CA ARG A 75 4.85 10.88 3.68
C ARG A 75 5.12 12.37 3.46
N MET A 76 6.31 12.74 2.98
CA MET A 76 6.65 14.13 2.71
C MET A 76 5.93 14.68 1.45
N PHE A 77 5.63 13.81 0.49
CA PHE A 77 5.02 14.18 -0.79
C PHE A 77 3.50 13.96 -0.87
N VAL A 78 2.92 13.26 0.11
CA VAL A 78 1.47 13.16 0.28
C VAL A 78 1.02 14.38 1.09
N LEU A 79 0.75 15.49 0.40
CA LEU A 79 0.15 16.73 0.94
C LEU A 79 -1.37 16.63 0.99
#